data_AF-G3VE10-F1
#
_entry.id   AF-G3VE10-F1
#
_cell.length_a   1.000
_cell.length_b   1.000
_cell.length_c   1.000
_cell.angle_alpha   90.00
_cell.angle_beta   90.00
_cell.angle_gamma   90.00
#
_symmetry.space_group_name_H-M   'P 1'
#
loop_
_entity.id
_entity.type
_entity.pdbx_description
1 polymer ?
#
loop_
_entity_poly.entity_id
_entity_poly.type
_entity_poly.pdbx_seq_one_letter_code
_entity_poly.pdbx_strand_id
1 'polypeptide(L)'
;MRRARGTGDRRGGRDRGGTGAKAAEEKLTAQQTRGLKNKPNSESWRRQKLLQIHEALSQDPVDVELLRKAAQSRGGLLSDQVRRKVWPRLLGLSPYDLPRHPGRSSLQDHRDYHQVQMDVERSLAHFPRGMRPEQRAVLQEQLVAVILAVLSSRPELHYYQGYHEVALALLLVLGPRAAAALLDQLSMHHLRDFMDPTMDNTWHILNYLLPLLARESPQLHSFMERAEVGTVFALSWLLTWFGHVLPEPTHVLRLMDFFLASHPLMPIYVTAAVVLHREPEVLACPCDMPSLHQLLSRLPQPLPTESLLAQALNLFTRHPHSQLAQETSMRTHSSLSIEGSFTALRAASAHQRPDWVLQKQRQQPGCQKASGSQAGPSTLVKAAVWGLSATLGAAALAITQTALGWGPEVLWKIF
;
A
#
# COMPACT_ATOMS: atom_id res chain seq x y z
N MET A 1 -82.86 8.20 23.56
CA MET A 1 -81.76 7.77 24.45
C MET A 1 -81.27 6.38 24.04
N ARG A 2 -79.95 6.28 23.76
CA ARG A 2 -79.02 5.11 23.83
C ARG A 2 -79.48 3.65 23.58
N ARG A 3 -78.82 3.07 22.56
CA ARG A 3 -77.98 1.83 22.51
C ARG A 3 -78.54 0.44 22.91
N ALA A 4 -78.68 -0.41 21.88
CA ALA A 4 -77.90 -1.62 21.52
C ALA A 4 -77.54 -2.73 22.55
N ARG A 5 -77.88 -3.98 22.18
CA ARG A 5 -77.15 -5.28 22.28
C ARG A 5 -77.98 -6.30 21.46
N GLY A 6 -77.47 -7.05 20.47
CA GLY A 6 -76.48 -8.15 20.52
C GLY A 6 -77.26 -9.49 20.44
N THR A 7 -76.90 -10.58 19.74
CA THR A 7 -75.78 -11.03 18.90
C THR A 7 -76.26 -12.32 18.23
N GLY A 8 -75.85 -12.60 16.99
CA GLY A 8 -76.20 -13.81 16.23
C GLY A 8 -74.96 -14.59 15.77
N ASP A 9 -75.11 -15.91 15.83
CA ASP A 9 -74.20 -17.05 15.65
C ASP A 9 -73.58 -17.23 14.23
N ARG A 10 -72.42 -17.91 14.13
CA ARG A 10 -72.02 -18.82 13.02
C ARG A 10 -70.66 -19.53 13.21
N ARG A 11 -70.75 -20.87 13.34
CA ARG A 11 -70.03 -21.99 12.65
C ARG A 11 -68.51 -21.91 12.33
N GLY A 12 -67.81 -22.98 12.73
CA GLY A 12 -67.04 -23.85 11.83
C GLY A 12 -65.51 -23.77 11.88
N GLY A 13 -64.85 -24.63 12.68
CA GLY A 13 -63.40 -24.84 12.68
C GLY A 13 -62.97 -26.07 11.89
N ARG A 14 -61.95 -25.92 11.03
CA ARG A 14 -61.14 -27.01 10.43
C ARG A 14 -59.68 -26.57 10.37
N ASP A 15 -58.81 -27.40 10.94
CA ASP A 15 -57.35 -27.28 10.98
C ASP A 15 -56.70 -27.26 9.58
N ARG A 16 -55.78 -26.29 9.38
CA ARG A 16 -54.69 -26.33 8.39
C ARG A 16 -53.49 -25.53 8.91
N GLY A 17 -52.61 -26.18 9.67
CA GLY A 17 -51.28 -25.66 10.02
C GLY A 17 -50.23 -26.76 9.81
N GLY A 18 -49.41 -26.66 8.76
CA GLY A 18 -48.37 -27.67 8.53
C GLY A 18 -47.48 -27.53 7.30
N THR A 19 -47.79 -26.66 6.33
CA THR A 19 -47.03 -26.58 5.06
C THR A 19 -46.16 -25.34 4.89
N GLY A 20 -46.24 -24.34 5.79
CA GLY A 20 -45.45 -23.10 5.68
C GLY A 20 -44.04 -23.17 6.31
N ALA A 21 -43.85 -23.95 7.37
CA ALA A 21 -42.59 -23.98 8.13
C ALA A 21 -41.47 -24.76 7.41
N LYS A 22 -41.78 -25.92 6.81
CA LYS A 22 -40.80 -26.72 6.07
C LYS A 22 -40.25 -26.03 4.81
N ALA A 23 -41.10 -25.27 4.11
CA ALA A 23 -40.68 -24.53 2.91
C ALA A 23 -39.80 -23.31 3.24
N ALA A 24 -39.89 -22.77 4.46
CA ALA A 24 -39.02 -21.69 4.93
C ALA A 24 -37.66 -22.23 5.41
N GLU A 25 -37.64 -23.40 6.08
CA GLU A 25 -36.41 -24.10 6.49
C GLU A 25 -35.59 -24.60 5.30
N GLU A 26 -36.22 -25.16 4.26
CA GLU A 26 -35.54 -25.60 3.04
C GLU A 26 -34.96 -24.43 2.23
N LYS A 27 -35.60 -23.25 2.26
CA LYS A 27 -35.07 -22.04 1.60
C LYS A 27 -33.88 -21.44 2.36
N LEU A 28 -33.88 -21.48 3.70
CA LEU A 28 -32.73 -21.05 4.50
C LEU A 28 -31.53 -21.98 4.34
N THR A 29 -31.74 -23.30 4.33
CA THR A 29 -30.67 -24.29 4.10
C THR A 29 -30.17 -24.27 2.65
N ALA A 30 -31.02 -24.01 1.65
CA ALA A 30 -30.61 -23.84 0.26
C ALA A 30 -29.81 -22.53 0.02
N GLN A 31 -30.13 -21.44 0.73
CA GLN A 31 -29.32 -20.20 0.69
C GLN A 31 -27.99 -20.35 1.43
N GLN A 32 -27.96 -21.04 2.57
CA GLN A 32 -26.71 -21.34 3.30
C GLN A 32 -25.79 -22.29 2.52
N THR A 33 -26.34 -23.29 1.82
CA THR A 33 -25.55 -24.22 0.98
C THR A 33 -25.09 -23.61 -0.35
N ARG A 34 -25.80 -22.61 -0.90
CA ARG A 34 -25.32 -21.82 -2.05
C ARG A 34 -24.13 -20.91 -1.70
N GLY A 35 -24.04 -20.43 -0.46
CA GLY A 35 -22.90 -19.63 0.03
C GLY A 35 -21.60 -20.43 0.22
N LEU A 36 -21.68 -21.75 0.36
CA LEU A 36 -20.53 -22.63 0.63
C LEU A 36 -19.87 -23.18 -0.65
N LYS A 37 -20.57 -23.24 -1.79
CA LYS A 37 -20.03 -23.82 -3.03
C LYS A 37 -19.12 -22.90 -3.85
N ASN A 38 -19.10 -21.59 -3.60
CA ASN A 38 -18.26 -20.62 -4.33
C ASN A 38 -16.92 -20.27 -3.63
N LYS A 39 -16.69 -20.73 -2.39
CA LYS A 39 -15.41 -20.50 -1.67
C LYS A 39 -14.17 -21.20 -2.26
N PRO A 40 -14.20 -22.45 -2.77
CA PRO A 40 -12.96 -23.16 -3.09
C PRO A 40 -12.17 -22.50 -4.23
N ASN A 41 -12.85 -21.84 -5.18
CA ASN A 41 -12.18 -21.18 -6.30
C ASN A 41 -11.54 -19.82 -5.89
N SER A 42 -12.11 -19.12 -4.91
CA SER A 42 -11.58 -17.83 -4.42
C SER A 42 -10.30 -17.97 -3.59
N GLU A 43 -10.16 -19.07 -2.84
CA GLU A 43 -8.94 -19.33 -2.07
C GLU A 43 -7.84 -19.91 -2.96
N SER A 44 -8.22 -20.67 -4.00
CA SER A 44 -7.29 -21.28 -4.96
C SER A 44 -6.41 -20.24 -5.66
N TRP A 45 -6.99 -19.18 -6.24
CA TRP A 45 -6.18 -18.16 -6.94
C TRP A 45 -5.31 -17.34 -5.99
N ARG A 46 -5.79 -17.06 -4.76
CA ARG A 46 -5.01 -16.34 -3.74
C ARG A 46 -3.79 -17.16 -3.33
N ARG A 47 -3.98 -18.46 -3.09
CA ARG A 47 -2.88 -19.38 -2.78
C ARG A 47 -1.88 -19.45 -3.93
N GLN A 48 -2.35 -19.58 -5.17
CA GLN A 48 -1.49 -19.59 -6.34
C GLN A 48 -0.69 -18.30 -6.47
N LYS A 49 -1.32 -17.15 -6.25
CA LYS A 49 -0.64 -15.84 -6.27
C LYS A 49 0.41 -15.72 -5.18
N LEU A 50 0.14 -16.19 -3.96
CA LEU A 50 1.13 -16.22 -2.88
C LEU A 50 2.33 -17.10 -3.25
N LEU A 51 2.10 -18.28 -3.85
CA LEU A 51 3.17 -19.15 -4.31
C LEU A 51 4.05 -18.47 -5.36
N GLN A 52 3.45 -17.80 -6.34
CA GLN A 52 4.19 -17.03 -7.36
C GLN A 52 5.03 -15.91 -6.75
N ILE A 53 4.47 -15.16 -5.78
CA ILE A 53 5.21 -14.11 -5.07
C ILE A 53 6.39 -14.70 -4.29
N HIS A 54 6.19 -15.83 -3.61
CA HIS A 54 7.26 -16.50 -2.87
C HIS A 54 8.35 -17.04 -3.77
N GLU A 55 7.98 -17.61 -4.91
CA GLU A 55 8.91 -18.09 -5.93
C GLU A 55 9.77 -16.93 -6.45
N ALA A 56 9.15 -15.81 -6.86
CA ALA A 56 9.89 -14.63 -7.32
C ALA A 56 10.84 -14.04 -6.27
N LEU A 57 10.45 -14.05 -4.99
CA LEU A 57 11.32 -13.63 -3.87
C LEU A 57 12.51 -14.56 -3.64
N SER A 58 12.41 -15.83 -4.06
CA SER A 58 13.44 -16.85 -3.84
C SER A 58 14.44 -16.99 -5.00
N GLN A 59 14.16 -16.38 -6.16
CA GLN A 59 15.07 -16.38 -7.30
C GLN A 59 16.31 -15.52 -7.07
N ASP A 60 17.39 -15.82 -7.80
CA ASP A 60 18.64 -15.06 -7.81
C ASP A 60 19.07 -14.74 -9.25
N PRO A 61 18.95 -13.48 -9.71
CA PRO A 61 18.41 -12.32 -8.98
C PRO A 61 16.91 -12.45 -8.69
N VAL A 62 16.43 -11.69 -7.70
CA VAL A 62 15.00 -11.61 -7.35
C VAL A 62 14.21 -11.14 -8.56
N ASP A 63 13.13 -11.84 -8.92
CA ASP A 63 12.26 -11.44 -10.04
C ASP A 63 11.33 -10.29 -9.64
N VAL A 64 11.89 -9.08 -9.61
CA VAL A 64 11.17 -7.85 -9.25
C VAL A 64 10.05 -7.55 -10.23
N GLU A 65 10.17 -7.95 -11.50
CA GLU A 65 9.14 -7.70 -12.51
C GLU A 65 7.89 -8.56 -12.26
N LEU A 66 8.06 -9.83 -11.87
CA LEU A 66 6.94 -10.65 -11.41
C LEU A 66 6.30 -10.06 -10.16
N LEU A 67 7.10 -9.54 -9.22
CA LEU A 67 6.58 -8.86 -8.02
C LEU A 67 5.78 -7.60 -8.36
N ARG A 68 6.21 -6.81 -9.36
CA ARG A 68 5.46 -5.65 -9.86
C ARG A 68 4.12 -6.06 -10.45
N LYS A 69 4.13 -7.07 -11.34
CA LYS A 69 2.89 -7.61 -11.93
C LYS A 69 1.96 -8.18 -10.87
N ALA A 70 2.49 -8.84 -9.84
CA ALA A 70 1.71 -9.35 -8.73
C ALA A 70 1.07 -8.21 -7.91
N ALA A 71 1.80 -7.13 -7.63
CA ALA A 71 1.28 -5.97 -6.91
C ALA A 71 0.25 -5.15 -7.72
N GLN A 72 0.42 -5.08 -9.05
CA GLN A 72 -0.52 -4.40 -9.94
C GLN A 72 -1.81 -5.19 -10.14
N SER A 73 -1.70 -6.52 -10.29
CA SER A 73 -2.83 -7.41 -10.54
C SER A 73 -3.81 -7.51 -9.37
N ARG A 74 -4.99 -8.06 -9.64
CA ARG A 74 -6.14 -8.15 -8.73
C ARG A 74 -5.76 -8.50 -7.28
N GLY A 75 -6.22 -7.70 -6.33
CA GLY A 75 -6.02 -7.90 -4.89
C GLY A 75 -4.63 -7.52 -4.35
N GLY A 76 -3.72 -7.02 -5.19
CA GLY A 76 -2.40 -6.57 -4.76
C GLY A 76 -1.58 -7.68 -4.10
N LEU A 77 -0.90 -7.35 -3.01
CA LEU A 77 0.03 -8.26 -2.30
C LEU A 77 -0.65 -9.12 -1.21
N LEU A 78 -1.97 -9.01 -1.07
CA LEU A 78 -2.84 -9.84 -0.22
C LEU A 78 -2.66 -9.72 1.30
N SER A 79 -1.45 -9.44 1.82
CA SER A 79 -1.22 -9.31 3.26
C SER A 79 0.00 -8.46 3.62
N ASP A 80 0.01 -7.92 4.84
CA ASP A 80 1.13 -7.11 5.35
C ASP A 80 2.42 -7.93 5.49
N GLN A 81 2.32 -9.24 5.77
CA GLN A 81 3.48 -10.12 5.83
C GLN A 81 4.20 -10.21 4.47
N VAL A 82 3.43 -10.22 3.38
CA VAL A 82 3.98 -10.18 2.02
C VAL A 82 4.51 -8.80 1.70
N ARG A 83 3.77 -7.71 2.03
CA ARG A 83 4.21 -6.32 1.81
C ARG A 83 5.56 -6.02 2.46
N ARG A 84 5.78 -6.46 3.70
CA ARG A 84 7.07 -6.33 4.40
C ARG A 84 8.26 -6.92 3.65
N LYS A 85 8.02 -7.93 2.82
CA LYS A 85 9.06 -8.56 1.99
C LYS A 85 9.17 -7.92 0.61
N VAL A 86 8.03 -7.54 0.02
CA VAL A 86 7.96 -7.11 -1.38
C VAL A 86 8.17 -5.60 -1.56
N TRP A 87 7.56 -4.74 -0.74
CA TRP A 87 7.69 -3.28 -0.89
C TRP A 87 9.16 -2.80 -0.91
N PRO A 88 10.05 -3.26 0.00
CA PRO A 88 11.47 -2.92 -0.09
C PRO A 88 12.09 -3.31 -1.43
N ARG A 89 11.76 -4.49 -1.96
CA ARG A 89 12.27 -4.99 -3.24
C ARG A 89 11.76 -4.18 -4.42
N LEU A 90 10.53 -3.68 -4.38
CA LEU A 90 9.99 -2.81 -5.42
C LEU A 90 10.77 -1.49 -5.54
N LEU A 91 11.44 -1.04 -4.48
CA LEU A 91 12.23 0.20 -4.48
C LEU A 91 13.74 -0.05 -4.30
N GLY A 92 14.23 -1.25 -4.64
CA GLY A 92 15.68 -1.50 -4.64
C GLY A 92 16.32 -1.64 -3.25
N LEU A 93 15.52 -1.70 -2.18
CA LEU A 93 16.04 -1.75 -0.82
C LEU A 93 16.38 -3.16 -0.38
N SER A 94 17.59 -3.29 0.17
CA SER A 94 18.02 -4.48 0.88
C SER A 94 17.49 -4.45 2.32
N PRO A 95 16.82 -5.52 2.79
CA PRO A 95 16.35 -5.60 4.18
C PRO A 95 17.51 -5.63 5.20
N TYR A 96 18.74 -5.79 4.74
CA TYR A 96 19.95 -5.84 5.57
C TYR A 96 20.68 -4.49 5.66
N ASP A 97 20.41 -3.56 4.74
CA ASP A 97 21.03 -2.22 4.71
C ASP A 97 20.01 -1.16 5.18
N LEU A 98 19.35 -1.39 6.32
CA LEU A 98 18.39 -0.46 6.89
C LEU A 98 19.09 0.60 7.75
N PRO A 99 18.62 1.86 7.73
CA PRO A 99 19.17 2.91 8.57
C PRO A 99 19.07 2.54 10.05
N ARG A 100 19.93 3.19 10.85
CA ARG A 100 19.79 3.15 12.31
C ARG A 100 18.42 3.68 12.68
N HIS A 101 17.91 3.23 13.84
CA HIS A 101 16.65 3.74 14.34
C HIS A 101 16.74 5.27 14.44
N PRO A 102 15.75 6.02 13.92
CA PRO A 102 15.69 7.47 14.14
C PRO A 102 15.81 7.75 15.64
N GLY A 103 16.89 8.39 16.07
CA GLY A 103 17.08 8.81 17.45
C GLY A 103 16.22 10.06 17.72
N ARG A 104 15.77 10.25 18.97
CA ARG A 104 14.88 11.37 19.33
C ARG A 104 15.57 12.71 19.51
N SER A 105 16.86 12.72 19.83
CA SER A 105 17.50 13.84 20.52
C SER A 105 17.99 15.01 19.64
N SER A 106 17.85 14.94 18.31
CA SER A 106 18.28 16.01 17.40
C SER A 106 17.26 16.38 16.32
N LEU A 107 16.02 15.89 16.42
CA LEU A 107 14.97 16.11 15.40
C LEU A 107 14.07 17.32 15.71
N GLN A 108 14.07 17.81 16.95
CA GLN A 108 13.22 18.93 17.39
C GLN A 108 13.66 20.28 16.80
N ASP A 109 14.95 20.43 16.49
CA ASP A 109 15.50 21.66 15.91
C ASP A 109 15.23 21.78 14.39
N HIS A 110 14.60 20.78 13.78
CA HIS A 110 14.30 20.78 12.35
C HIS A 110 13.23 21.85 12.03
N ARG A 111 13.44 22.61 10.95
CA ARG A 111 12.54 23.70 10.51
C ARG A 111 11.07 23.28 10.40
N ASP A 112 10.84 22.04 9.99
CA ASP A 112 9.49 21.49 9.73
C ASP A 112 8.88 20.76 10.95
N TYR A 113 9.57 20.67 12.10
CA TYR A 113 9.13 19.88 13.26
C TYR A 113 7.69 20.19 13.68
N HIS A 114 7.38 21.47 13.88
CA HIS A 114 6.06 21.91 14.35
C HIS A 114 4.95 21.60 13.35
N GLN A 115 5.21 21.79 12.05
CA GLN A 115 4.24 21.49 11.01
C GLN A 115 3.95 19.99 10.92
N VAL A 116 5.01 19.17 10.97
CA VAL A 116 4.88 17.70 10.97
C VAL A 116 4.09 17.24 12.19
N GLN A 117 4.37 17.77 13.37
CA GLN A 117 3.63 17.43 14.58
C GLN A 117 2.14 17.76 14.47
N MET A 118 1.79 18.99 14.05
CA MET A 118 0.39 19.40 13.87
C MET A 118 -0.37 18.53 12.86
N ASP A 119 0.31 18.09 11.80
CA ASP A 119 -0.29 17.23 10.79
C ASP A 119 -0.56 15.82 11.34
N VAL A 120 0.42 15.24 12.04
CA VAL A 120 0.29 13.91 12.67
C VAL A 120 -0.80 13.89 13.76
N GLU A 121 -0.98 15.00 14.46
CA GLU A 121 -2.07 15.17 15.43
C GLU A 121 -3.46 15.25 14.76
N ARG A 122 -3.54 15.67 13.49
CA ARG A 122 -4.80 15.76 12.73
C ARG A 122 -5.21 14.43 12.07
N SER A 123 -4.27 13.53 11.78
CA SER A 123 -4.55 12.22 11.13
C SER A 123 -5.13 11.14 12.06
N LEU A 124 -5.73 11.52 13.19
CA LEU A 124 -6.28 10.59 14.19
C LEU A 124 -7.31 9.61 13.62
N ALA A 125 -8.04 10.00 12.58
CA ALA A 125 -9.07 9.17 11.95
C ALA A 125 -8.50 7.97 11.18
N HIS A 126 -7.23 8.02 10.79
CA HIS A 126 -6.57 7.02 9.94
C HIS A 126 -5.84 5.93 10.74
N PHE A 127 -5.78 6.07 12.07
CA PHE A 127 -5.27 5.02 12.95
C PHE A 127 -6.29 3.88 13.10
N PRO A 128 -5.82 2.62 13.31
CA PRO A 128 -6.70 1.48 13.53
C PRO A 128 -7.75 1.74 14.62
N ARG A 129 -9.02 1.46 14.30
CA ARG A 129 -10.15 1.62 15.24
C ARG A 129 -9.93 0.73 16.47
N GLY A 130 -10.11 1.30 17.67
CA GLY A 130 -9.92 0.57 18.94
C GLY A 130 -8.48 0.54 19.46
N MET A 131 -7.55 1.26 18.82
CA MET A 131 -6.20 1.43 19.35
C MET A 131 -6.19 2.21 20.66
N ARG A 132 -5.42 1.72 21.65
CA ARG A 132 -5.29 2.41 22.94
C ARG A 132 -4.56 3.74 22.79
N PRO A 133 -4.91 4.78 23.59
CA PRO A 133 -4.27 6.09 23.51
C PRO A 133 -2.74 6.06 23.63
N GLU A 134 -2.19 5.19 24.47
CA GLU A 134 -0.74 5.08 24.70
C GLU A 134 -0.03 4.49 23.49
N GLN A 135 -0.60 3.44 22.88
CA GLN A 135 -0.07 2.85 21.65
C GLN A 135 -0.10 3.85 20.49
N ARG A 136 -1.18 4.65 20.43
CA ARG A 136 -1.33 5.72 19.45
C ARG A 136 -0.27 6.80 19.63
N ALA A 137 -0.04 7.27 20.86
CA ALA A 137 1.00 8.27 21.14
C ALA A 137 2.38 7.79 20.69
N VAL A 138 2.71 6.52 20.97
CA VAL A 138 3.96 5.91 20.49
C VAL A 138 4.06 5.91 18.97
N LEU A 139 2.98 5.56 18.24
CA LEU A 139 2.99 5.59 16.78
C LEU A 139 3.07 7.00 16.20
N GLN A 140 2.43 7.99 16.83
CA GLN A 140 2.54 9.39 16.42
C GLN A 140 3.98 9.90 16.58
N GLU A 141 4.61 9.62 17.72
CA GLU A 141 6.02 9.95 17.93
C GLU A 141 6.94 9.24 16.92
N GLN A 142 6.67 7.97 16.61
CA GLN A 142 7.42 7.24 15.59
C GLN A 142 7.22 7.83 14.19
N LEU A 143 6.01 8.26 13.85
CA LEU A 143 5.70 8.87 12.56
C LEU A 143 6.43 10.20 12.38
N VAL A 144 6.40 11.06 13.40
CA VAL A 144 7.16 12.32 13.43
C VAL A 144 8.65 12.02 13.24
N ALA A 145 9.20 11.06 13.99
CA ALA A 145 10.61 10.71 13.91
C ALA A 145 11.01 10.15 12.53
N VAL A 146 10.17 9.34 11.89
CA VAL A 146 10.39 8.79 10.54
C VAL A 146 10.42 9.91 9.50
N ILE A 147 9.46 10.83 9.53
CA ILE A 147 9.38 11.95 8.59
C ILE A 147 10.60 12.85 8.74
N LEU A 148 10.91 13.26 9.97
CA LEU A 148 12.02 14.18 10.23
C LEU A 148 13.39 13.55 9.98
N ALA A 149 13.53 12.23 10.13
CA ALA A 149 14.77 11.55 9.77
C ALA A 149 15.07 11.65 8.26
N VAL A 150 14.03 11.53 7.41
CA VAL A 150 14.18 11.70 5.95
C VAL A 150 14.52 13.15 5.62
N LEU A 151 13.76 14.11 6.14
CA LEU A 151 13.99 15.54 5.87
C LEU A 151 15.37 16.02 6.38
N SER A 152 15.79 15.56 7.56
CA SER A 152 17.11 15.89 8.12
C SER A 152 18.26 15.30 7.30
N SER A 153 18.03 14.13 6.68
CA SER A 153 19.03 13.48 5.82
C SER A 153 19.07 14.08 4.42
N ARG A 154 18.06 14.87 4.06
CA ARG A 154 17.86 15.45 2.72
C ARG A 154 17.41 16.91 2.82
N PRO A 155 18.33 17.85 3.12
CA PRO A 155 18.00 19.27 3.30
C PRO A 155 17.37 19.93 2.06
N GLU A 156 17.55 19.33 0.88
CA GLU A 156 16.94 19.76 -0.38
C GLU A 156 15.42 19.55 -0.44
N LEU A 157 14.88 18.65 0.39
CA LEU A 157 13.47 18.32 0.41
C LEU A 157 12.68 19.26 1.32
N HIS A 158 11.50 19.65 0.86
CA HIS A 158 10.57 20.51 1.59
C HIS A 158 9.35 19.68 1.98
N TYR A 159 8.94 19.79 3.24
CA TYR A 159 7.75 19.11 3.72
C TYR A 159 6.50 19.70 3.05
N TYR A 160 5.59 18.84 2.57
CA TYR A 160 4.28 19.23 2.09
C TYR A 160 3.17 18.61 2.95
N GLN A 161 2.05 19.33 3.11
CA GLN A 161 0.91 18.84 3.87
C GLN A 161 0.25 17.64 3.14
N GLY A 162 0.25 16.49 3.82
CA GLY A 162 -0.23 15.21 3.26
C GLY A 162 0.85 14.14 3.15
N TYR A 163 2.12 14.51 3.23
CA TYR A 163 3.25 13.57 3.22
C TYR A 163 3.18 12.53 4.35
N HIS A 164 2.66 12.96 5.51
CA HIS A 164 2.45 12.10 6.68
C HIS A 164 1.48 10.94 6.45
N GLU A 165 0.53 11.05 5.52
CA GLU A 165 -0.42 9.97 5.19
C GLU A 165 0.30 8.79 4.52
N VAL A 166 1.20 9.08 3.59
CA VAL A 166 2.05 8.06 2.93
C VAL A 166 3.00 7.45 3.96
N ALA A 167 3.64 8.29 4.78
CA ALA A 167 4.53 7.82 5.84
C ALA A 167 3.81 6.94 6.88
N LEU A 168 2.57 7.26 7.25
CA LEU A 168 1.76 6.47 8.17
C LEU A 168 1.46 5.08 7.60
N ALA A 169 1.04 5.00 6.33
CA ALA A 169 0.77 3.72 5.66
C ALA A 169 2.03 2.82 5.67
N LEU A 170 3.21 3.41 5.42
CA LEU A 170 4.48 2.69 5.50
C LEU A 170 4.81 2.24 6.93
N LEU A 171 4.65 3.13 7.91
CA LEU A 171 4.94 2.84 9.32
C LEU A 171 4.10 1.68 9.84
N LEU A 172 2.79 1.68 9.55
CA LEU A 172 1.87 0.64 10.01
C LEU A 172 2.22 -0.76 9.46
N VAL A 173 2.78 -0.83 8.25
CA VAL A 173 3.13 -2.11 7.61
C VAL A 173 4.56 -2.54 7.94
N LEU A 174 5.53 -1.62 7.84
CA LEU A 174 6.97 -1.93 7.85
C LEU A 174 7.64 -1.69 9.20
N GLY A 175 7.03 -0.89 10.08
CA GLY A 175 7.69 -0.36 11.26
C GLY A 175 8.73 0.72 10.94
N PRO A 176 9.27 1.41 11.97
CA PRO A 176 9.94 2.70 11.80
C PRO A 176 11.20 2.66 10.94
N ARG A 177 12.04 1.61 11.07
CA ARG A 177 13.32 1.54 10.34
C ARG A 177 13.14 1.31 8.85
N ALA A 178 12.30 0.33 8.49
CA ALA A 178 12.04 0.02 7.09
C ALA A 178 11.13 1.07 6.45
N ALA A 179 10.19 1.66 7.20
CA ALA A 179 9.40 2.80 6.73
C ALA A 179 10.29 4.01 6.41
N ALA A 180 11.24 4.38 7.28
CA ALA A 180 12.15 5.49 7.00
C ALA A 180 12.99 5.26 5.74
N ALA A 181 13.53 4.05 5.55
CA ALA A 181 14.30 3.71 4.37
C ALA A 181 13.46 3.77 3.08
N LEU A 182 12.24 3.24 3.14
CA LEU A 182 11.34 3.22 1.98
C LEU A 182 10.79 4.60 1.64
N LEU A 183 10.45 5.37 2.67
CA LEU A 183 10.02 6.76 2.55
C LEU A 183 11.12 7.61 1.94
N ASP A 184 12.37 7.45 2.38
CA ASP A 184 13.55 8.10 1.80
C ASP A 184 13.66 7.88 0.28
N GLN A 185 13.50 6.63 -0.18
CA GLN A 185 13.48 6.31 -1.61
C GLN A 185 12.28 6.93 -2.33
N LEU A 186 11.09 6.86 -1.75
CA LEU A 186 9.90 7.50 -2.34
C LEU A 186 10.10 9.01 -2.53
N SER A 187 10.67 9.67 -1.54
CA SER A 187 10.91 11.11 -1.53
C SER A 187 11.95 11.57 -2.55
N MET A 188 12.85 10.68 -2.97
CA MET A 188 13.79 10.96 -4.05
C MET A 188 13.29 10.59 -5.44
N HIS A 189 12.15 9.89 -5.52
CA HIS A 189 11.62 9.38 -6.76
C HIS A 189 10.16 9.79 -6.93
N HIS A 190 9.23 9.05 -6.34
CA HIS A 190 7.80 9.19 -6.63
C HIS A 190 7.19 10.50 -6.10
N LEU A 191 7.72 11.00 -4.98
CA LEU A 191 7.21 12.18 -4.30
C LEU A 191 8.12 13.40 -4.50
N ARG A 192 9.21 13.25 -5.27
CA ARG A 192 10.29 14.25 -5.34
C ARG A 192 9.81 15.63 -5.72
N ASP A 193 8.96 15.70 -6.75
CA ASP A 193 8.43 16.96 -7.29
C ASP A 193 7.38 17.61 -6.37
N PHE A 194 6.80 16.85 -5.44
CA PHE A 194 5.90 17.39 -4.40
C PHE A 194 6.67 18.02 -3.24
N MET A 195 7.96 17.74 -3.14
CA MET A 195 8.85 18.19 -2.07
C MET A 195 9.77 19.33 -2.53
N ASP A 196 9.45 19.98 -3.64
CA ASP A 196 10.12 21.21 -4.06
C ASP A 196 9.66 22.42 -3.22
N PRO A 197 10.45 23.52 -3.21
CA PRO A 197 10.10 24.72 -2.45
C PRO A 197 8.78 25.37 -2.89
N THR A 198 8.36 25.15 -4.14
CA THR A 198 7.11 25.67 -4.71
C THR A 198 6.21 24.53 -5.16
N MET A 199 4.91 24.81 -5.29
CA MET A 199 3.92 23.85 -5.77
C MET A 199 3.87 23.73 -7.29
N ASP A 200 4.72 24.45 -8.04
CA ASP A 200 4.63 24.54 -9.50
C ASP A 200 4.75 23.17 -10.19
N ASN A 201 5.70 22.33 -9.73
CA ASN A 201 5.86 20.98 -10.25
C ASN A 201 4.69 20.06 -9.86
N THR A 202 4.11 20.25 -8.66
CA THR A 202 2.91 19.53 -8.24
C THR A 202 1.71 19.90 -9.13
N TRP A 203 1.52 21.19 -9.41
CA TRP A 203 0.50 21.68 -10.34
C TRP A 203 0.72 21.16 -11.76
N HIS A 204 1.97 21.13 -12.23
CA HIS A 204 2.32 20.57 -13.52
C HIS A 204 1.91 19.09 -13.62
N ILE A 205 2.26 18.27 -12.62
CA ILE A 205 1.85 16.85 -12.54
C ILE A 205 0.32 16.72 -12.52
N LEU A 206 -0.35 17.55 -11.73
CA LEU A 206 -1.81 17.52 -11.62
C LEU A 206 -2.51 17.84 -12.96
N ASN A 207 -1.94 18.74 -13.75
CA ASN A 207 -2.49 19.17 -15.03
C ASN A 207 -2.35 18.14 -16.17
N TYR A 208 -1.61 17.04 -15.99
CA TYR A 208 -1.68 15.90 -16.91
C TYR A 208 -3.07 15.27 -16.95
N LEU A 209 -3.92 15.53 -15.95
CA LEU A 209 -5.30 15.06 -15.92
C LEU A 209 -6.13 15.60 -17.10
N LEU A 210 -5.97 16.87 -17.48
CA LEU A 210 -6.80 17.51 -18.51
C LEU A 210 -6.62 16.88 -19.90
N PRO A 211 -5.39 16.77 -20.48
CA PRO A 211 -5.22 16.14 -21.79
C PRO A 211 -5.61 14.65 -21.78
N LEU A 212 -5.46 13.95 -20.65
CA LEU A 212 -5.97 12.58 -20.51
C LEU A 212 -7.50 12.53 -20.67
N LEU A 213 -8.23 13.39 -19.96
CA LEU A 213 -9.68 13.45 -20.07
C LEU A 213 -10.13 13.90 -21.46
N ALA A 214 -9.44 14.86 -22.08
CA ALA A 214 -9.74 15.33 -23.43
C ALA A 214 -9.68 14.21 -24.48
N ARG A 215 -8.72 13.27 -24.36
CA ARG A 215 -8.58 12.15 -25.30
C ARG A 215 -9.60 11.03 -25.05
N GLU A 216 -9.97 10.81 -23.80
CA GLU A 216 -10.88 9.72 -23.42
C GLU A 216 -12.35 10.08 -23.53
N SER A 217 -12.71 11.27 -23.05
CA SER A 217 -14.06 11.82 -23.19
C SER A 217 -13.97 13.32 -23.46
N PRO A 218 -13.95 13.74 -24.75
CA PRO A 218 -14.01 15.14 -25.13
C PRO A 218 -15.25 15.86 -24.57
N GLN A 219 -16.37 15.12 -24.42
CA GLN A 219 -17.61 15.66 -23.85
C GLN A 219 -17.44 16.03 -22.38
N LEU A 220 -16.88 15.12 -21.57
CA LEU A 220 -16.58 15.36 -20.17
C LEU A 220 -15.58 16.50 -20.00
N HIS A 221 -14.50 16.50 -20.77
CA HIS A 221 -13.49 17.56 -20.75
C HIS A 221 -14.11 18.93 -21.03
N SER A 222 -14.86 19.07 -22.13
CA SER A 222 -15.52 20.32 -22.49
C SER A 222 -16.52 20.78 -21.42
N PHE A 223 -17.22 19.84 -20.78
CA PHE A 223 -18.12 20.16 -19.68
C PHE A 223 -17.37 20.71 -18.45
N MET A 224 -16.27 20.07 -18.07
CA MET A 224 -15.41 20.53 -16.96
C MET A 224 -14.75 21.88 -17.25
N GLU A 225 -14.33 22.14 -18.50
CA GLU A 225 -13.80 23.43 -18.93
C GLU A 225 -14.84 24.54 -18.83
N ARG A 226 -16.05 24.32 -19.34
CA ARG A 226 -17.14 25.31 -19.23
C ARG A 226 -17.55 25.60 -17.80
N ALA A 227 -17.44 24.61 -16.92
CA ALA A 227 -17.70 24.79 -15.50
C ALA A 227 -16.52 25.44 -14.75
N GLU A 228 -15.36 25.62 -15.37
CA GLU A 228 -14.15 26.22 -14.80
C GLU A 228 -13.68 25.53 -13.50
N VAL A 229 -13.89 24.21 -13.39
CA VAL A 229 -13.56 23.47 -12.15
C VAL A 229 -12.05 23.26 -11.94
N GLY A 230 -11.27 23.30 -13.03
CA GLY A 230 -9.83 23.04 -12.99
C GLY A 230 -9.51 21.62 -12.49
N THR A 231 -8.36 21.47 -11.83
CA THR A 231 -7.86 20.15 -11.36
C THR A 231 -7.63 20.10 -9.85
N VAL A 232 -7.82 21.23 -9.14
CA VAL A 232 -7.49 21.39 -7.71
C VAL A 232 -8.17 20.36 -6.82
N PHE A 233 -9.38 19.92 -7.17
CA PHE A 233 -10.15 18.91 -6.41
C PHE A 233 -9.36 17.61 -6.19
N ALA A 234 -8.46 17.25 -7.12
CA ALA A 234 -7.67 16.03 -7.07
C ALA A 234 -6.30 16.20 -6.40
N LEU A 235 -5.91 17.41 -6.00
CA LEU A 235 -4.61 17.68 -5.38
C LEU A 235 -4.40 16.83 -4.12
N SER A 236 -5.42 16.77 -3.25
CA SER A 236 -5.37 15.95 -2.03
C SER A 236 -5.17 14.46 -2.33
N TRP A 237 -5.76 13.95 -3.41
CA TRP A 237 -5.65 12.56 -3.81
C TRP A 237 -4.23 12.23 -4.28
N LEU A 238 -3.65 13.14 -5.07
CA LEU A 238 -2.28 13.02 -5.56
C LEU A 238 -1.26 13.04 -4.41
N LEU A 239 -1.34 14.04 -3.53
CA LEU A 239 -0.34 14.25 -2.46
C LEU A 239 -0.36 13.16 -1.39
N THR A 240 -1.53 12.58 -1.13
CA THR A 240 -1.74 11.59 -0.06
C THR A 240 -1.88 10.16 -0.58
N TRP A 241 -1.72 9.95 -1.90
CA TRP A 241 -2.04 8.68 -2.58
C TRP A 241 -3.43 8.14 -2.18
N PHE A 242 -4.41 9.04 -2.17
CA PHE A 242 -5.80 8.81 -1.75
C PHE A 242 -5.99 8.44 -0.26
N GLY A 243 -4.92 8.36 0.54
CA GLY A 243 -4.96 7.98 1.96
C GLY A 243 -5.91 8.86 2.77
N HIS A 244 -5.93 10.16 2.48
CA HIS A 244 -6.78 11.11 3.20
C HIS A 244 -8.28 10.89 2.98
N VAL A 245 -8.68 10.48 1.77
CA VAL A 245 -10.09 10.39 1.36
C VAL A 245 -10.67 8.98 1.47
N LEU A 246 -9.82 7.95 1.60
CA LEU A 246 -10.25 6.57 1.74
C LEU A 246 -10.54 6.22 3.20
N PRO A 247 -11.76 5.76 3.54
CA PRO A 247 -12.11 5.44 4.92
C PRO A 247 -11.54 4.10 5.39
N GLU A 248 -11.25 3.18 4.46
CA GLU A 248 -10.80 1.83 4.77
C GLU A 248 -9.30 1.66 4.50
N PRO A 249 -8.50 1.28 5.51
CA PRO A 249 -7.05 1.07 5.34
C PRO A 249 -6.72 0.01 4.29
N THR A 250 -7.60 -0.96 4.07
CA THR A 250 -7.43 -2.02 3.06
C THR A 250 -7.33 -1.45 1.64
N HIS A 251 -8.12 -0.44 1.30
CA HIS A 251 -8.06 0.24 0.01
C HIS A 251 -6.79 1.07 -0.13
N VAL A 252 -6.38 1.77 0.93
CA VAL A 252 -5.11 2.53 0.95
C VAL A 252 -3.94 1.59 0.68
N LEU A 253 -3.84 0.48 1.41
CA LEU A 253 -2.76 -0.50 1.21
C LEU A 253 -2.79 -1.15 -0.17
N ARG A 254 -3.97 -1.35 -0.75
CA ARG A 254 -4.12 -1.86 -2.13
C ARG A 254 -3.61 -0.86 -3.16
N LEU A 255 -3.84 0.44 -2.95
CA LEU A 255 -3.28 1.52 -3.78
C LEU A 255 -1.77 1.66 -3.58
N MET A 256 -1.26 1.53 -2.34
CA MET A 256 0.17 1.50 -2.06
C MET A 256 0.85 0.36 -2.85
N ASP A 257 0.29 -0.86 -2.82
CA ASP A 257 0.78 -1.99 -3.62
C ASP A 257 0.89 -1.60 -5.10
N PHE A 258 -0.13 -0.93 -5.63
CA PHE A 258 -0.21 -0.51 -7.03
C PHE A 258 0.80 0.59 -7.38
N PHE A 259 0.89 1.66 -6.59
CA PHE A 259 1.75 2.81 -6.86
C PHE A 259 3.23 2.47 -6.72
N LEU A 260 3.62 1.70 -5.69
CA LEU A 260 5.00 1.23 -5.50
C LEU A 260 5.50 0.36 -6.66
N ALA A 261 4.58 -0.30 -7.36
CA ALA A 261 4.89 -1.16 -8.49
C ALA A 261 4.83 -0.45 -9.85
N SER A 262 4.36 0.80 -9.89
CA SER A 262 4.01 1.50 -11.12
C SER A 262 4.86 2.75 -11.34
N HIS A 263 4.66 3.39 -12.49
CA HIS A 263 5.28 4.68 -12.78
C HIS A 263 4.84 5.76 -11.76
N PRO A 264 5.69 6.72 -11.37
CA PRO A 264 5.34 7.78 -10.43
C PRO A 264 4.11 8.63 -10.79
N LEU A 265 3.82 8.76 -12.09
CA LEU A 265 2.62 9.48 -12.57
C LEU A 265 1.33 8.65 -12.48
N MET A 266 1.40 7.37 -12.13
CA MET A 266 0.25 6.47 -12.04
C MET A 266 -0.91 6.98 -11.15
N PRO A 267 -0.68 7.71 -10.03
CA PRO A 267 -1.77 8.36 -9.30
C PRO A 267 -2.65 9.27 -10.15
N ILE A 268 -2.10 9.97 -11.16
CA ILE A 268 -2.89 10.80 -12.10
C ILE A 268 -3.79 9.93 -12.99
N TYR A 269 -3.31 8.77 -13.43
CA TYR A 269 -4.12 7.85 -14.23
C TYR A 269 -5.23 7.20 -13.41
N VAL A 270 -4.99 6.94 -12.12
CA VAL A 270 -6.04 6.51 -11.20
C VAL A 270 -7.06 7.63 -10.98
N THR A 271 -6.63 8.87 -10.80
CA THR A 271 -7.52 10.04 -10.75
C THR A 271 -8.37 10.14 -12.02
N ALA A 272 -7.77 10.05 -13.20
CA ALA A 272 -8.49 10.06 -14.47
C ALA A 272 -9.53 8.93 -14.56
N ALA A 273 -9.16 7.71 -14.16
CA ALA A 273 -10.09 6.59 -14.11
C ALA A 273 -11.28 6.85 -13.16
N VAL A 274 -11.05 7.48 -12.00
CA VAL A 274 -12.12 7.86 -11.07
C VAL A 274 -13.05 8.90 -11.69
N VAL A 275 -12.51 9.95 -12.33
CA VAL A 275 -13.33 11.00 -12.96
C VAL A 275 -14.14 10.45 -14.13
N LEU A 276 -13.52 9.62 -14.99
CA LEU A 276 -14.20 8.95 -16.11
C LEU A 276 -15.28 7.97 -15.63
N HIS A 277 -15.02 7.23 -14.55
CA HIS A 277 -16.03 6.34 -13.97
C HIS A 277 -17.29 7.10 -13.52
N ARG A 278 -17.13 8.35 -13.10
CA ARG A 278 -18.21 9.23 -12.65
C ARG A 278 -18.72 10.18 -13.72
N GLU A 279 -18.32 10.00 -14.97
CA GLU A 279 -18.75 10.84 -16.10
C GLU A 279 -20.28 11.05 -16.13
N PRO A 280 -21.14 10.03 -15.95
CA PRO A 280 -22.59 10.24 -15.94
C PRO A 280 -23.06 11.17 -14.82
N GLU A 281 -22.43 11.10 -13.65
CA GLU A 281 -22.76 11.98 -12.51
C GLU A 281 -22.28 13.41 -12.77
N VAL A 282 -21.09 13.56 -13.35
CA VAL A 282 -20.52 14.88 -13.68
C VAL A 282 -21.39 15.59 -14.72
N LEU A 283 -21.78 14.90 -15.79
CA LEU A 283 -22.62 15.47 -16.86
C LEU A 283 -24.06 15.77 -16.40
N ALA A 284 -24.55 15.13 -15.35
CA ALA A 284 -25.85 15.39 -14.75
C ALA A 284 -25.82 16.52 -13.68
N CYS A 285 -24.63 16.95 -13.27
CA CYS A 285 -24.44 18.01 -12.28
C CYS A 285 -24.72 19.39 -12.89
N PRO A 286 -25.14 20.40 -12.10
CA PRO A 286 -25.12 21.79 -12.55
C PRO A 286 -23.73 22.19 -13.07
N CYS A 287 -23.68 22.84 -14.23
CA CYS A 287 -22.43 23.20 -14.92
C CYS A 287 -21.80 24.47 -14.31
N ASP A 288 -21.40 24.40 -13.04
CA ASP A 288 -20.72 25.45 -12.30
C ASP A 288 -19.60 24.91 -11.41
N MET A 289 -18.57 25.72 -11.15
CA MET A 289 -17.38 25.31 -10.40
C MET A 289 -17.72 24.71 -9.02
N PRO A 290 -18.53 25.36 -8.16
CA PRO A 290 -18.86 24.82 -6.84
C PRO A 290 -19.50 23.43 -6.88
N SER A 291 -20.49 23.23 -7.75
CA SER A 291 -21.22 21.97 -7.86
C SER A 291 -20.32 20.81 -8.29
N LEU A 292 -19.50 21.01 -9.33
CA LEU A 292 -18.56 20.00 -9.79
C LEU A 292 -17.44 19.77 -8.77
N HIS A 293 -16.90 20.83 -8.17
CA HIS A 293 -15.85 20.71 -7.17
C HIS A 293 -16.34 19.89 -5.96
N GLN A 294 -17.55 20.14 -5.47
CA GLN A 294 -18.15 19.38 -4.38
C GLN A 294 -18.34 17.90 -4.74
N LEU A 295 -18.83 17.63 -5.96
CA LEU A 295 -19.02 16.26 -6.46
C LEU A 295 -17.69 15.51 -6.53
N LEU A 296 -16.70 16.13 -7.19
CA LEU A 296 -15.40 15.54 -7.49
C LEU A 296 -14.47 15.49 -6.29
N SER A 297 -14.66 16.32 -5.26
CA SER A 297 -13.87 16.23 -4.01
C SER A 297 -14.13 14.94 -3.22
N ARG A 298 -15.19 14.20 -3.57
CA ARG A 298 -15.57 12.94 -2.92
C ARG A 298 -15.34 11.76 -3.85
N LEU A 299 -14.85 10.65 -3.30
CA LEU A 299 -14.76 9.38 -4.03
C LEU A 299 -16.14 8.71 -4.17
N PRO A 300 -16.39 7.95 -5.25
CA PRO A 300 -17.62 7.20 -5.40
C PRO A 300 -17.70 6.08 -4.35
N GLN A 301 -18.92 5.77 -3.91
CA GLN A 301 -19.19 4.71 -2.93
C GLN A 301 -20.28 3.74 -3.43
N PRO A 302 -20.03 2.42 -3.51
CA PRO A 302 -18.76 1.76 -3.20
C PRO A 302 -17.69 2.06 -4.27
N LEU A 303 -16.43 2.14 -3.86
CA LEU A 303 -15.31 2.39 -4.77
C LEU A 303 -14.96 1.10 -5.53
N PRO A 304 -15.10 1.03 -6.86
CA PRO A 304 -14.75 -0.18 -7.62
C PRO A 304 -13.24 -0.26 -7.87
N THR A 305 -12.44 -0.37 -6.81
CA THR A 305 -10.97 -0.25 -6.82
C THR A 305 -10.30 -1.08 -7.92
N GLU A 306 -10.61 -2.37 -8.03
CA GLU A 306 -9.95 -3.23 -9.04
C GLU A 306 -10.28 -2.83 -10.48
N SER A 307 -11.50 -2.34 -10.74
CA SER A 307 -11.88 -1.85 -12.07
C SER A 307 -11.16 -0.55 -12.40
N LEU A 308 -11.07 0.37 -11.42
CA LEU A 308 -10.38 1.65 -11.58
C LEU A 308 -8.88 1.46 -11.81
N LEU A 309 -8.25 0.52 -11.09
CA LEU A 309 -6.83 0.20 -11.28
C LEU A 309 -6.55 -0.43 -12.65
N ALA A 310 -7.42 -1.33 -13.11
CA ALA A 310 -7.33 -1.90 -14.45
C ALA A 310 -7.50 -0.83 -15.54
N GLN A 311 -8.45 0.09 -15.35
CA GLN A 311 -8.65 1.24 -16.25
C GLN A 311 -7.44 2.17 -16.25
N ALA A 312 -6.84 2.47 -15.09
CA ALA A 312 -5.64 3.29 -14.98
C ALA A 312 -4.45 2.69 -15.76
N LEU A 313 -4.21 1.38 -15.66
CA LEU A 313 -3.18 0.69 -16.45
C LEU A 313 -3.46 0.77 -17.96
N ASN A 314 -4.71 0.63 -18.36
CA ASN A 314 -5.14 0.74 -19.75
C ASN A 314 -4.91 2.17 -20.28
N LEU A 315 -5.29 3.19 -19.51
CA LEU A 315 -5.04 4.60 -19.82
C LEU A 315 -3.54 4.87 -19.96
N PHE A 316 -2.72 4.37 -19.03
CA PHE A 316 -1.26 4.53 -19.08
C PHE A 316 -0.64 3.88 -20.33
N THR A 317 -1.18 2.75 -20.77
CA THR A 317 -0.70 2.06 -21.98
C THR A 317 -1.09 2.81 -23.26
N ARG A 318 -2.31 3.35 -23.33
CA ARG A 318 -2.80 4.06 -24.52
C ARG A 318 -2.24 5.48 -24.64
N HIS A 319 -2.07 6.16 -23.51
CA HIS A 319 -1.58 7.53 -23.43
C HIS A 319 -0.35 7.60 -22.54
N PRO A 320 0.80 7.08 -22.99
CA PRO A 320 2.02 7.16 -22.19
C PRO A 320 2.39 8.62 -21.93
N HIS A 321 2.92 8.88 -20.74
CA HIS A 321 3.25 10.23 -20.27
C HIS A 321 4.22 10.98 -21.20
N SER A 322 5.13 10.26 -21.86
CA SER A 322 6.07 10.84 -22.83
C SER A 322 5.37 11.50 -24.03
N GLN A 323 4.18 11.03 -24.40
CA GLN A 323 3.36 11.64 -25.45
C GLN A 323 2.57 12.83 -24.91
N LEU A 324 1.98 12.69 -23.72
CA LEU A 324 1.21 13.78 -23.09
C LEU A 324 2.09 15.00 -22.78
N ALA A 325 3.33 14.77 -22.35
CA ALA A 325 4.31 15.82 -22.06
C ALA A 325 4.68 16.67 -23.29
N GLN A 326 4.50 16.16 -24.52
CA GLN A 326 4.77 16.91 -25.75
C GLN A 326 3.65 17.89 -26.11
N GLU A 327 2.42 17.64 -25.66
CA GLU A 327 1.22 18.40 -26.02
C GLU A 327 0.88 19.51 -25.03
N THR A 328 1.17 19.31 -23.74
CA THR A 328 1.25 20.43 -22.81
C THR A 328 2.41 21.31 -23.24
N SER A 329 2.14 22.46 -23.87
CA SER A 329 3.09 23.46 -24.40
C SER A 329 4.10 24.04 -23.38
N MET A 330 4.28 23.40 -22.23
CA MET A 330 5.12 23.80 -21.11
C MET A 330 6.41 22.97 -21.11
N ARG A 331 7.28 23.20 -22.09
CA ARG A 331 8.61 22.54 -22.19
C ARG A 331 9.63 23.00 -21.13
N THR A 332 9.29 23.85 -20.17
CA THR A 332 10.31 24.63 -19.47
C THR A 332 10.58 24.30 -18.01
N HIS A 333 9.78 23.49 -17.30
CA HIS A 333 10.11 23.13 -15.91
C HIS A 333 9.84 21.65 -15.58
N SER A 334 10.91 20.85 -15.69
CA SER A 334 11.31 19.78 -14.74
C SER A 334 10.30 18.70 -14.28
N SER A 335 9.77 17.85 -15.17
CA SER A 335 9.45 16.44 -14.80
C SER A 335 10.57 15.45 -15.14
N LEU A 336 11.73 15.96 -15.60
CA LEU A 336 12.94 15.16 -15.84
C LEU A 336 13.46 14.46 -14.57
N SER A 337 13.22 15.07 -13.40
CA SER A 337 13.63 14.55 -12.09
C SER A 337 12.96 13.21 -11.79
N ILE A 338 11.64 13.11 -11.98
CA ILE A 338 10.89 11.86 -11.82
C ILE A 338 11.35 10.83 -12.86
N GLU A 339 11.41 11.20 -14.14
CA GLU A 339 11.68 10.24 -15.22
C GLU A 339 13.09 9.63 -15.12
N GLY A 340 14.11 10.47 -14.98
CA GLY A 340 15.51 10.03 -14.92
C GLY A 340 15.79 9.22 -13.65
N SER A 341 15.30 9.70 -12.50
CA SER A 341 15.53 9.04 -11.22
C SER A 341 14.76 7.72 -11.12
N PHE A 342 13.51 7.66 -11.61
CA PHE A 342 12.69 6.44 -11.58
C PHE A 342 13.22 5.38 -12.54
N THR A 343 13.67 5.78 -13.74
CA THR A 343 14.28 4.83 -14.69
C THR A 343 15.55 4.21 -14.10
N ALA A 344 16.39 5.03 -13.45
CA ALA A 344 17.57 4.55 -12.74
C ALA A 344 17.20 3.62 -11.57
N LEU A 345 16.19 3.97 -10.77
CA LEU A 345 15.67 3.13 -9.69
C LEU A 345 15.18 1.78 -10.22
N ARG A 346 14.42 1.78 -11.32
CA ARG A 346 13.90 0.55 -11.93
C ARG A 346 15.04 -0.35 -12.38
N ALA A 347 16.06 0.20 -13.04
CA ALA A 347 17.24 -0.52 -13.46
C ALA A 347 18.04 -1.09 -12.26
N ALA A 348 18.24 -0.30 -11.22
CA ALA A 348 18.92 -0.73 -9.99
C ALA A 348 18.14 -1.86 -9.29
N SER A 349 16.81 -1.74 -9.23
CA SER A 349 15.96 -2.74 -8.58
C SER A 349 15.98 -4.11 -9.28
N ALA A 350 16.19 -4.17 -10.59
CA ALA A 350 16.18 -5.41 -11.37
C ALA A 350 17.37 -6.36 -11.07
N HIS A 351 18.45 -5.85 -10.49
CA HIS A 351 19.68 -6.60 -10.24
C HIS A 351 19.83 -7.02 -8.77
N GLN A 352 18.75 -7.03 -8.01
CA GLN A 352 18.78 -7.38 -6.59
C GLN A 352 19.09 -8.86 -6.38
N ARG A 353 20.19 -9.15 -5.69
CA ARG A 353 20.55 -10.50 -5.28
C ARG A 353 20.25 -10.76 -3.81
N PRO A 354 19.63 -11.89 -3.44
CA PRO A 354 19.39 -12.24 -2.04
C PRO A 354 20.67 -12.35 -1.20
N ASP A 355 21.79 -12.73 -1.82
CA ASP A 355 23.09 -13.02 -1.19
C ASP A 355 24.08 -11.84 -1.25
N TRP A 356 23.65 -10.66 -1.72
CA TRP A 356 24.50 -9.48 -1.90
C TRP A 356 25.33 -9.11 -0.66
N VAL A 357 24.76 -9.28 0.54
CA VAL A 357 25.47 -9.01 1.81
C VAL A 357 26.63 -9.96 2.03
N LEU A 358 26.47 -11.25 1.69
CA LEU A 358 27.54 -12.25 1.78
C LEU A 358 28.64 -11.96 0.78
N GLN A 359 28.29 -11.48 -0.42
CA GLN A 359 29.27 -11.04 -1.43
C GLN A 359 30.01 -9.77 -0.98
N LYS A 360 29.30 -8.77 -0.45
CA LYS A 360 29.88 -7.52 0.07
C LYS A 360 30.82 -7.78 1.25
N GLN A 361 30.47 -8.70 2.16
CA GLN A 361 31.37 -9.15 3.24
C GLN A 361 32.59 -9.90 2.72
N ARG A 362 32.47 -10.68 1.64
CA ARG A 362 33.61 -11.33 0.96
C ARG A 362 34.50 -10.36 0.19
N GLN A 363 33.94 -9.25 -0.30
CA GLN A 363 34.64 -8.24 -1.10
C GLN A 363 35.22 -7.08 -0.29
N GLN A 364 34.91 -6.95 1.01
CA GLN A 364 35.61 -6.00 1.88
C GLN A 364 37.09 -6.38 1.98
N PRO A 365 38.02 -5.55 1.49
CA PRO A 365 39.45 -5.77 1.69
C PRO A 365 39.80 -5.34 3.11
N GLY A 366 39.51 -6.21 4.08
CA GLY A 366 39.75 -5.97 5.50
C GLY A 366 40.00 -7.23 6.32
N CYS A 367 39.92 -8.42 5.72
CA CYS A 367 40.40 -9.66 6.33
C CYS A 367 41.51 -10.26 5.45
N GLN A 368 42.55 -9.47 5.17
CA GLN A 368 43.81 -10.02 4.71
C GLN A 368 44.52 -10.67 5.90
N LYS A 369 44.55 -12.00 5.87
CA LYS A 369 45.64 -12.87 6.29
C LYS A 369 46.72 -12.19 7.14
N ALA A 370 46.62 -12.32 8.45
CA ALA A 370 47.81 -12.34 9.30
C ALA A 370 48.54 -13.66 9.06
N SER A 371 49.40 -13.71 8.03
CA SER A 371 50.41 -14.75 7.89
C SER A 371 51.73 -14.22 8.44
N GLY A 372 52.16 -14.72 9.59
CA GLY A 372 53.51 -14.44 10.08
C GLY A 372 53.82 -14.74 11.55
N SER A 373 53.44 -15.89 12.09
CA SER A 373 54.29 -16.58 13.09
C SER A 373 53.92 -18.06 13.15
N GLN A 374 54.93 -18.91 12.96
CA GLN A 374 54.82 -20.36 13.01
C GLN A 374 54.45 -20.83 14.42
N ALA A 375 53.33 -21.53 14.58
CA ALA A 375 53.12 -22.49 15.67
C ALA A 375 52.12 -23.55 15.19
N GLY A 376 52.47 -24.83 15.40
CA GLY A 376 51.82 -25.99 14.79
C GLY A 376 50.33 -26.19 15.13
N PRO A 377 49.65 -27.09 14.41
CA PRO A 377 48.21 -27.26 14.53
C PRO A 377 47.85 -27.92 15.86
N SER A 378 47.23 -27.18 16.79
CA SER A 378 46.71 -27.77 18.02
C SER A 378 45.43 -28.55 17.72
N THR A 379 45.53 -29.87 17.87
CA THR A 379 44.46 -30.87 17.77
C THR A 379 43.23 -30.56 18.63
N LEU A 380 43.40 -29.73 19.68
CA LEU A 380 42.34 -29.26 20.57
C LEU A 380 41.29 -28.36 19.90
N VAL A 381 41.68 -27.51 18.93
CA VAL A 381 40.71 -26.62 18.26
C VAL A 381 39.82 -27.41 17.30
N LYS A 382 40.37 -28.42 16.62
CA LYS A 382 39.56 -29.34 15.81
C LYS A 382 38.61 -30.15 16.70
N ALA A 383 39.07 -30.70 17.82
CA ALA A 383 38.19 -31.43 18.74
C ALA A 383 37.05 -30.56 19.31
N ALA A 384 37.31 -29.28 19.62
CA ALA A 384 36.30 -28.35 20.11
C ALA A 384 35.23 -28.02 19.06
N VAL A 385 35.62 -27.85 17.79
CA VAL A 385 34.67 -27.61 16.68
C VAL A 385 33.78 -28.84 16.44
N TRP A 386 34.34 -30.05 16.49
CA TRP A 386 33.55 -31.28 16.36
C TRP A 386 32.64 -31.52 17.59
N GLY A 387 33.08 -31.17 18.80
CA GLY A 387 32.26 -31.23 20.02
C GLY A 387 31.07 -30.26 20.01
N LEU A 388 31.24 -29.05 19.45
CA LEU A 388 30.17 -28.05 19.34
C LEU A 388 29.15 -28.41 18.23
N SER A 389 29.60 -29.00 17.12
CA SER A 389 28.67 -29.46 16.07
C SER A 389 27.84 -30.68 16.49
N ALA A 390 28.41 -31.59 17.28
CA ALA A 390 27.69 -32.78 17.78
C ALA A 390 26.61 -32.43 18.81
N THR A 391 26.86 -31.43 19.67
CA THR A 391 25.90 -30.99 20.70
C THR A 391 24.73 -30.18 20.12
N LEU A 392 24.98 -29.36 19.09
CA LEU A 392 23.91 -28.67 18.34
C LEU A 392 23.05 -29.65 17.52
N GLY A 393 23.66 -30.68 16.92
CA GLY A 393 22.93 -31.73 16.20
C GLY A 393 22.01 -32.55 17.13
N ALA A 394 22.48 -32.91 18.33
CA ALA A 394 21.68 -33.63 19.31
C ALA A 394 20.55 -32.77 19.90
N ALA A 395 20.79 -31.48 20.15
CA ALA A 395 19.76 -30.55 20.63
C ALA A 395 18.65 -30.34 19.58
N ALA A 396 19.00 -30.21 18.30
CA ALA A 396 18.01 -30.09 17.22
C ALA A 396 17.16 -31.37 17.05
N LEU A 397 17.75 -32.56 17.24
CA LEU A 397 17.03 -33.84 17.21
C LEU A 397 16.12 -34.04 18.43
N ALA A 398 16.54 -33.60 19.62
CA ALA A 398 15.69 -33.65 20.83
C ALA A 398 14.52 -32.64 20.76
N ILE A 399 14.74 -31.45 20.18
CA ILE A 399 13.69 -30.44 19.97
C ILE A 399 12.69 -30.89 18.90
N THR A 400 13.15 -31.57 17.84
CA THR A 400 12.25 -32.12 16.81
C THR A 400 11.45 -33.33 17.29
N GLN A 401 12.03 -34.20 18.13
CA GLN A 401 11.28 -35.31 18.75
C GLN A 401 10.27 -34.84 19.80
N THR A 402 10.55 -33.76 20.54
CA THR A 402 9.58 -33.18 21.49
C THR A 402 8.46 -32.41 20.79
N ALA A 403 8.72 -31.74 19.66
CA ALA A 403 7.70 -31.04 18.87
C ALA A 403 6.68 -31.98 18.18
N LEU A 404 7.06 -33.22 17.88
CA LEU A 404 6.15 -34.23 17.29
C LEU A 404 5.14 -34.82 18.29
N GLY A 405 5.31 -34.59 19.59
CA GLY A 405 4.39 -35.06 20.64
C GLY A 405 3.26 -34.11 20.99
N TRP A 406 3.25 -32.88 20.45
CA TRP A 406 2.29 -31.84 20.80
C TRP A 406 1.22 -31.75 19.70
N GLY A 407 0.14 -32.52 19.87
CA GLY A 407 -1.07 -32.42 19.06
C GLY A 407 -1.78 -31.05 19.18
N PRO A 408 -2.84 -30.82 18.37
CA PRO A 408 -3.37 -29.50 18.03
C PRO A 408 -4.28 -28.86 19.10
N GLU A 409 -3.86 -28.86 20.37
CA GLU A 409 -4.66 -28.31 21.50
C GLU A 409 -4.03 -27.05 22.14
N VAL A 410 -2.77 -26.70 21.82
CA VAL A 410 -2.06 -25.58 22.48
C VAL A 410 -2.21 -24.23 21.75
N LEU A 411 -2.80 -24.21 20.55
CA LEU A 411 -2.94 -22.98 19.74
C LEU A 411 -4.17 -22.10 20.07
N TRP A 412 -4.98 -22.45 21.07
CA TRP A 412 -6.20 -21.70 21.44
C TRP A 412 -6.07 -20.77 22.66
N LYS A 413 -4.88 -20.59 23.23
CA LYS A 413 -4.71 -19.76 24.45
C LYS A 413 -3.72 -18.59 24.33
N ILE A 414 -3.48 -18.08 23.12
CA ILE A 414 -2.77 -16.80 22.93
C ILE A 414 -3.54 -15.91 21.94
N PHE A 415 -4.78 -15.59 22.30
CA PHE A 415 -5.45 -14.35 21.89
C PHE A 415 -5.72 -13.51 23.13
#